data_AF-A0AAD8GZ90-F1
#
_entry.id   AF-A0AAD8GZ90-F1
#
_cell.length_a   1.000
_cell.length_b   1.000
_cell.length_c   1.000
_cell.angle_alpha   90.00
_cell.angle_beta   90.00
_cell.angle_gamma   90.00
#
_symmetry.space_group_name_H-M   'P 1'
#
loop_
_entity.id
_entity.type
_entity.pdbx_description
1 polymer ?
#
loop_
_entity_poly.entity_id
_entity_poly.type
_entity_poly.pdbx_seq_one_letter_code
_entity_poly.pdbx_strand_id
1 'polypeptide(L)'
;MENGVPDLTMVDLPGITRVPIQGQPEDIYEQISDIIMEFIKPKESIILNVLSTTVDFPTCESIRMSQLVDKTGERTLAVVTKSDQAPDGLHAKVMEDEGEDEDGDLKGVL
;
A
#
# COMPACT_ATOMS: atom_id res chain seq x y z
N MET A 1 24.56 -6.54 -23.56
CA MET A 1 23.65 -6.09 -22.49
C MET A 1 22.49 -5.42 -23.19
N GLU A 2 21.29 -5.99 -23.10
CA GLU A 2 20.09 -5.37 -23.65
C GLU A 2 19.81 -4.11 -22.82
N ASN A 3 19.91 -2.94 -23.45
CA ASN A 3 19.83 -1.65 -22.76
C ASN A 3 18.37 -1.38 -22.35
N GLY A 4 18.08 -1.37 -21.04
CA GLY A 4 16.92 -0.65 -20.50
C GLY A 4 16.08 -1.34 -19.42
N VAL A 5 16.37 -2.59 -19.04
CA VAL A 5 15.63 -3.28 -17.97
C VAL A 5 16.53 -3.43 -16.74
N PRO A 6 16.13 -2.94 -15.56
CA PRO A 6 16.90 -3.11 -14.33
C PRO A 6 16.85 -4.57 -13.85
N ASP A 7 17.93 -5.03 -13.22
CA ASP A 7 17.94 -6.29 -12.49
C ASP A 7 17.10 -6.13 -11.21
N LEU A 8 15.83 -6.55 -11.26
CA LEU A 8 14.87 -6.43 -10.18
C LEU A 8 14.07 -7.72 -10.01
N THR A 9 13.81 -8.09 -8.77
CA THR A 9 12.84 -9.14 -8.42
C THR A 9 11.60 -8.49 -7.84
N MET A 10 10.43 -8.83 -8.38
CA MET A 10 9.13 -8.33 -7.91
C MET A 10 8.18 -9.51 -7.74
N VAL A 11 7.36 -9.45 -6.71
CA VAL A 11 6.28 -10.41 -6.46
C VAL A 11 4.95 -9.67 -6.54
N ASP A 12 4.04 -10.17 -7.37
CA ASP A 12 2.66 -9.70 -7.41
C ASP A 12 1.81 -10.49 -6.41
N LEU A 13 1.00 -9.78 -5.62
CA LEU A 13 0.19 -10.34 -4.54
C LEU A 13 -1.30 -10.18 -4.87
N PRO A 14 -2.18 -11.05 -4.35
CA PRO A 14 -3.61 -10.92 -4.59
C PRO A 14 -4.15 -9.56 -4.13
N GLY A 15 -5.07 -8.98 -4.90
CA GLY A 15 -5.76 -7.76 -4.52
C GLY A 15 -6.65 -8.00 -3.29
N ILE A 16 -6.62 -7.06 -2.34
CA ILE A 16 -7.37 -7.16 -1.09
C ILE A 16 -8.87 -7.02 -1.35
N THR A 17 -9.66 -8.00 -0.92
CA THR A 17 -11.13 -7.92 -0.88
C THR A 17 -11.64 -8.35 0.50
N ARG A 18 -12.60 -7.60 1.05
CA ARG A 18 -13.28 -7.94 2.31
C ARG A 18 -14.61 -8.67 2.12
N VAL A 19 -15.13 -8.67 0.89
CA VAL A 19 -16.45 -9.23 0.60
C VAL A 19 -16.27 -10.41 -0.35
N PRO A 20 -16.62 -11.63 0.08
CA PRO A 20 -16.60 -12.77 -0.81
C PRO A 20 -17.65 -12.58 -1.92
N ILE A 21 -17.25 -12.87 -3.15
CA ILE A 21 -18.18 -12.96 -4.28
C ILE A 21 -18.45 -14.42 -4.65
N GLN A 22 -19.42 -14.66 -5.53
CA GLN A 22 -19.84 -16.00 -5.90
C GLN A 22 -18.64 -16.86 -6.38
N GLY A 23 -18.41 -17.98 -5.69
CA GLY A 23 -17.32 -18.91 -5.97
C GLY A 23 -16.06 -18.71 -5.11
N GLN A 24 -16.03 -17.71 -4.22
CA GLN A 24 -14.97 -17.54 -3.23
C GLN A 24 -15.39 -18.11 -1.86
N PRO A 25 -14.42 -18.56 -1.05
CA PRO A 25 -14.69 -18.99 0.31
C PRO A 25 -15.04 -17.80 1.21
N GLU A 26 -15.73 -18.05 2.32
CA GLU A 26 -16.16 -16.99 3.25
C GLU A 26 -14.97 -16.29 3.93
N ASP A 27 -13.85 -16.99 4.09
CA ASP A 27 -12.60 -16.53 4.70
C ASP A 27 -11.58 -16.00 3.66
N ILE A 28 -12.06 -15.56 2.50
CA ILE A 28 -11.18 -15.07 1.42
C ILE A 28 -10.29 -13.91 1.86
N TYR A 29 -10.79 -13.06 2.75
CA TYR A 29 -10.04 -11.93 3.27
C TYR A 29 -8.84 -12.41 4.12
N GLU A 30 -9.06 -13.37 5.00
CA GLU A 30 -8.04 -13.98 5.85
C GLU A 30 -6.98 -14.66 4.98
N GLN A 31 -7.40 -15.45 3.99
CA GLN A 31 -6.47 -16.15 3.09
C GLN A 31 -5.57 -15.17 2.32
N ILE A 32 -6.15 -14.09 1.76
CA ILE A 32 -5.38 -13.06 1.05
C ILE A 32 -4.44 -12.33 2.01
N SER A 33 -4.93 -11.99 3.20
CA SER A 33 -4.14 -11.31 4.24
C SER A 33 -2.95 -12.16 4.66
N ASP A 34 -3.13 -13.46 4.86
CA ASP A 34 -2.06 -14.37 5.24
C ASP A 34 -0.99 -14.47 4.15
N ILE A 35 -1.39 -14.56 2.87
CA ILE A 35 -0.47 -14.52 1.73
C ILE A 35 0.33 -13.22 1.74
N ILE A 36 -0.33 -12.06 1.84
CA ILE A 36 0.36 -10.76 1.82
C ILE A 36 1.36 -10.67 2.97
N MET A 37 0.93 -11.04 4.19
CA MET A 37 1.76 -10.97 5.39
C MET A 37 3.00 -11.86 5.30
N GLU A 38 2.95 -12.98 4.60
CA GLU A 38 4.13 -13.82 4.35
C GLU A 38 5.22 -13.06 3.58
N PHE A 39 4.84 -12.24 2.61
CA PHE A 39 5.78 -11.50 1.76
C PHE A 39 6.23 -10.16 2.35
N ILE A 40 5.40 -9.49 3.16
CA ILE A 40 5.73 -8.15 3.69
C ILE A 40 6.38 -8.15 5.08
N LYS A 41 6.30 -9.26 5.83
CA LYS A 41 6.97 -9.41 7.15
C LYS A 41 8.50 -9.43 7.10
N PRO A 42 9.17 -10.10 6.13
CA PRO A 42 10.63 -10.07 6.02
C PRO A 42 11.14 -8.63 5.87
N LYS A 43 12.26 -8.31 6.54
CA LYS A 43 12.81 -6.95 6.54
C LYS A 43 13.48 -6.58 5.21
N GLU A 44 13.87 -7.57 4.44
CA GLU A 44 14.50 -7.45 3.13
C GLU A 44 13.47 -7.11 2.04
N SER A 45 12.17 -7.29 2.32
CA SER A 45 11.09 -6.96 1.40
C SER A 45 10.80 -5.46 1.44
N ILE A 46 10.89 -4.82 0.28
CA ILE A 46 10.35 -3.46 0.07
C ILE A 46 8.85 -3.59 -0.24
N ILE A 47 8.03 -2.83 0.47
CA ILE A 47 6.58 -2.83 0.33
C ILE A 47 6.19 -1.72 -0.64
N LEU A 48 5.44 -2.08 -1.69
CA LEU A 48 4.94 -1.12 -2.68
C LEU A 48 3.41 -1.03 -2.58
N ASN A 49 2.92 -0.02 -1.88
CA ASN A 49 1.48 0.25 -1.76
C ASN A 49 0.97 0.93 -3.03
N VAL A 50 0.18 0.21 -3.84
CA VAL A 50 -0.43 0.78 -5.05
C VAL A 50 -1.80 1.37 -4.70
N LEU A 51 -1.91 2.68 -4.78
CA LEU A 51 -3.10 3.45 -4.41
C LEU A 51 -3.71 4.15 -5.63
N SER A 52 -5.03 4.29 -5.67
CA SER A 52 -5.73 5.04 -6.72
C SER A 52 -6.02 6.45 -6.22
N THR A 53 -5.80 7.49 -7.03
CA THR A 53 -6.16 8.89 -6.65
C THR A 53 -7.62 9.08 -6.24
N THR A 54 -8.49 8.16 -6.66
CA THR A 54 -9.93 8.19 -6.38
C THR A 54 -10.29 7.72 -4.97
N VAL A 55 -9.35 7.13 -4.22
CA VAL A 55 -9.62 6.57 -2.88
C VAL A 55 -8.96 7.41 -1.79
N ASP A 56 -9.56 7.39 -0.60
CA ASP A 56 -8.99 8.05 0.58
C ASP A 56 -7.87 7.17 1.17
N PHE A 57 -6.62 7.62 1.04
CA PHE A 57 -5.45 6.79 1.33
C PHE A 57 -5.38 6.25 2.77
N PRO A 58 -5.71 7.02 3.85
CA PRO A 58 -5.70 6.51 5.22
C PRO A 58 -6.63 5.31 5.45
N THR A 59 -7.65 5.17 4.59
CA THR A 59 -8.63 4.07 4.69
C THR A 59 -8.17 2.80 3.98
N CYS A 60 -7.07 2.86 3.22
CA CYS A 60 -6.58 1.74 2.43
C CYS A 60 -6.02 0.63 3.32
N GLU A 61 -6.51 -0.59 3.10
CA GLU A 61 -6.10 -1.75 3.86
C GLU A 61 -4.61 -2.07 3.68
N SER A 62 -4.06 -1.82 2.49
CA SER A 62 -2.65 -2.02 2.19
C SER A 62 -1.74 -1.12 3.03
N ILE A 63 -2.12 0.15 3.24
CA ILE A 63 -1.43 1.08 4.15
C ILE A 63 -1.44 0.53 5.57
N ARG A 64 -2.61 0.15 6.08
CA ARG A 64 -2.75 -0.44 7.42
C ARG A 64 -1.86 -1.67 7.59
N MET A 65 -1.86 -2.59 6.63
CA MET A 65 -1.03 -3.80 6.66
C MET A 65 0.47 -3.47 6.64
N SER A 66 0.91 -2.51 5.82
CA SER A 66 2.31 -2.08 5.78
C SER A 66 2.79 -1.45 7.08
N GLN A 67 1.99 -0.58 7.70
CA GLN A 67 2.32 0.04 8.99
C GLN A 67 2.41 -0.98 10.14
N LEU A 68 1.69 -2.11 10.07
CA LEU A 68 1.82 -3.17 11.07
C LEU A 68 3.21 -3.84 11.08
N VAL A 69 3.92 -3.82 9.94
CA VAL A 69 5.23 -4.47 9.77
C VAL A 69 6.38 -3.48 9.53
N ASP A 70 6.07 -2.22 9.27
CA ASP A 70 7.00 -1.14 8.97
C ASP A 70 6.44 0.22 9.42
N LYS A 71 6.40 0.45 10.74
CA LYS A 71 5.84 1.68 11.33
C LYS A 71 6.59 2.96 10.93
N THR A 72 7.90 2.85 10.71
CA THR A 72 8.78 3.97 10.38
C THR A 72 8.77 4.29 8.88
N GLY A 73 8.16 3.43 8.05
CA GLY A 73 8.12 3.59 6.60
C GLY A 73 9.48 3.41 5.90
N GLU A 74 10.49 2.87 6.57
CA GLU A 74 11.86 2.79 6.04
C GLU A 74 11.98 1.94 4.78
N ARG A 75 11.03 1.02 4.57
CA ARG A 75 11.00 0.09 3.44
C ARG A 75 9.62 0.05 2.78
N THR A 76 8.80 1.08 2.97
CA THR A 76 7.47 1.20 2.39
C THR A 76 7.44 2.38 1.42
N LEU A 77 6.94 2.13 0.21
CA LEU A 77 6.78 3.11 -0.84
C LEU A 77 5.32 3.11 -1.29
N ALA A 78 4.75 4.30 -1.45
CA ALA A 78 3.42 4.45 -2.01
C ALA A 78 3.47 4.88 -3.48
N VAL A 79 2.74 4.18 -4.33
CA VAL A 79 2.60 4.45 -5.76
C VAL A 79 1.16 4.87 -6.02
N VAL A 80 0.98 6.15 -6.32
CA VAL A 80 -0.32 6.71 -6.65
C VAL A 80 -0.60 6.55 -8.15
N THR A 81 -1.75 5.97 -8.48
CA THR A 81 -2.19 5.58 -9.82
C THR A 81 -3.53 6.23 -10.19
N LYS A 82 -3.91 6.13 -11.48
CA LYS A 82 -5.12 6.76 -12.04
C LYS A 82 -5.15 8.28 -11.85
N SER A 83 -4.03 8.95 -12.07
CA SER A 83 -3.92 10.41 -11.91
C SER A 83 -4.86 11.20 -12.81
N ASP A 84 -5.31 10.62 -13.92
CA ASP A 84 -6.35 11.15 -14.79
C ASP A 84 -7.72 11.28 -14.11
N GLN A 85 -7.96 10.51 -13.04
CA GLN A 85 -9.20 10.51 -12.26
C GLN A 85 -9.06 11.26 -10.92
N ALA A 86 -7.97 12.00 -10.74
CA ALA A 86 -7.71 12.69 -9.49
C ALA A 86 -8.82 13.72 -9.19
N PRO A 87 -9.44 13.68 -8.00
CA PRO A 87 -10.39 14.70 -7.60
C PRO A 87 -9.69 16.05 -7.43
N ASP A 88 -10.42 17.12 -7.73
CA ASP A 88 -9.93 18.49 -7.56
C ASP A 88 -9.44 18.71 -6.12
N GLY A 89 -8.22 19.21 -5.97
CA GLY A 89 -7.61 19.49 -4.67
C GLY A 89 -6.92 18.31 -3.98
N LEU A 90 -6.87 17.10 -4.57
CA LEU A 90 -6.10 15.97 -4.01
C LEU A 90 -4.63 16.34 -3.78
N HIS A 91 -4.03 17.10 -4.71
CA HIS A 91 -2.65 17.55 -4.61
C HIS A 91 -2.36 18.36 -3.33
N ALA A 92 -3.31 19.20 -2.89
CA ALA A 92 -3.15 19.95 -1.64
C ALA A 92 -3.20 19.01 -0.42
N LYS A 93 -4.16 18.08 -0.41
CA LYS A 93 -4.32 17.10 0.68
C LYS A 93 -3.11 16.18 0.86
N VAL A 94 -2.52 15.71 -0.24
CA VAL A 94 -1.34 14.83 -0.19
C VAL A 94 -0.11 15.57 0.35
N MET A 95 0.00 16.88 0.11
CA MET A 95 1.12 17.69 0.58
C MET A 95 0.96 18.22 2.01
N GLU A 96 -0.25 18.19 2.58
CA GLU A 96 -0.53 18.67 3.94
C GLU A 96 -0.19 17.64 5.03
N ASP A 97 0.01 16.38 4.66
CA ASP A 97 0.23 15.25 5.57
C ASP A 97 1.72 14.94 5.75
N GLU A 98 2.58 15.96 5.90
CA GLU A 98 4.02 15.82 6.21
C GLU A 98 4.35 16.28 7.66
N GLY A 99 3.48 15.99 8.63
CA GLY A 99 3.64 16.46 10.02
C GLY A 99 3.79 15.32 11.02
N GLU A 100 4.74 15.39 11.95
CA GLU A 100 4.74 14.48 13.11
C GLU A 100 3.52 14.78 14.01
N ASP A 101 2.82 13.75 14.48
CA ASP A 101 1.84 13.93 15.55
C ASP A 101 2.51 14.01 16.93
N GLU A 102 1.73 14.35 17.98
CA GLU A 102 2.26 14.60 19.32
C GLU A 102 2.92 13.37 19.97
N ASP A 103 2.68 12.17 19.42
CA ASP A 103 3.25 10.90 19.86
C ASP A 103 4.53 10.52 19.06
N GLY A 104 4.92 11.33 18.07
CA GLY A 104 6.06 11.08 17.20
C GLY A 104 5.78 10.04 16.12
N ASP A 105 4.51 9.72 15.87
CA ASP A 105 4.11 8.95 14.70
C ASP A 105 4.09 9.89 13.48
N LEU A 106 4.63 9.41 12.36
CA LEU A 106 4.58 10.12 11.09
C LEU A 106 3.10 10.28 10.70
N LYS A 107 2.55 11.51 10.70
CA LYS A 107 1.39 11.77 9.84
C LYS A 107 1.96 11.88 8.46
N GLY A 108 1.79 10.79 7.74
CA GLY A 108 2.23 10.59 6.38
C GLY A 108 1.60 9.30 5.95
N VAL A 109 0.51 9.42 5.19
CA VAL A 109 -0.11 8.27 4.56
C VAL A 109 0.78 7.68 3.43
N LEU A 110 1.95 8.29 3.19
CA LEU A 110 2.94 7.90 2.19
C LEU A 110 4.32 7.77 2.82
#